data_AF-A0A382VK44-F1
#
_entry.id   AF-A0A382VK44-F1
#
_cell.length_a   1.000
_cell.length_b   1.000
_cell.length_c   1.000
_cell.angle_alpha   90.00
_cell.angle_beta   90.00
_cell.angle_gamma   90.00
#
_symmetry.space_group_name_H-M   'P 1'
#
loop_
_entity.id
_entity.type
_entity.pdbx_description
1 polymer ?
#
loop_
_entity_poly.entity_id
_entity_poly.type
_entity_poly.pdbx_seq_one_letter_code
_entity_poly.pdbx_strand_id
1 'polypeptide(L)' 'MINTCLSLALALGFHLGLEGNYNNVHPHLRCDINNTIAGVYYNSEEKISAYVGYQFDTPFDSTLEVGWVTGYPE' A
#
# COMPACT_ATOMS: atom_id res chain seq x y z
N MET A 1 -1.48 24.06 10.89
CA MET A 1 -2.08 22.81 10.39
C MET A 1 -1.02 22.11 9.57
N ILE A 2 -0.75 20.83 9.86
CA ILE A 2 0.29 20.07 9.16
C ILE A 2 -0.23 19.80 7.74
N ASN A 3 0.19 20.63 6.77
CA ASN A 3 -0.06 20.45 5.33
C ASN A 3 0.90 19.39 4.78
N THR A 4 0.89 18.18 5.32
CA THR A 4 1.74 17.11 4.81
C THR A 4 0.86 16.08 4.14
N CYS A 5 1.23 15.68 2.93
CA CYS A 5 0.64 14.52 2.27
C CYS A 5 0.84 13.22 3.06
N LEU A 6 1.77 13.23 4.04
CA LEU A 6 2.23 12.06 4.77
C LEU A 6 1.18 11.53 5.77
N SER A 7 0.87 10.24 5.66
CA SER A 7 0.02 9.49 6.58
C SER A 7 0.72 8.20 7.02
N LEU A 8 0.47 7.79 8.26
CA LEU A 8 0.82 6.47 8.78
C LEU A 8 -0.45 5.61 8.80
N ALA A 9 -0.35 4.39 8.27
CA ALA A 9 -1.47 3.46 8.24
C ALA A 9 -0.99 2.02 8.42
N LEU A 10 -1.95 1.11 8.66
CA LEU A 10 -1.72 -0.30 8.89
C LEU A 10 -2.66 -1.09 7.98
N ALA A 11 -2.10 -1.84 7.03
CA ALA A 11 -2.86 -2.77 6.21
C ALA A 11 -2.76 -4.19 6.78
N LEU A 12 -3.83 -4.97 6.60
CA LEU A 12 -3.90 -6.37 7.02
C LEU A 12 -4.00 -7.25 5.76
N GLY A 13 -3.23 -8.34 5.74
CA GLY A 13 -3.14 -9.28 4.62
C GLY A 13 -3.70 -10.65 4.99
N PHE A 14 -4.11 -11.38 3.95
CA PHE A 14 -4.49 -12.80 4.05
C PHE A 14 -4.10 -13.52 2.76
N HIS A 15 -3.37 -14.63 2.89
CA HIS A 15 -2.84 -15.40 1.76
C HIS A 15 -3.72 -16.62 1.49
N LEU A 16 -4.37 -16.65 0.33
CA LEU A 16 -5.25 -17.73 -0.11
C LEU A 16 -4.54 -18.65 -1.11
N GLY A 17 -4.42 -19.94 -0.78
CA GLY A 17 -3.83 -20.94 -1.69
C GLY A 17 -2.31 -20.85 -1.85
N LEU A 18 -1.64 -20.06 -0.99
CA LEU A 18 -0.18 -19.98 -0.92
C LEU A 18 0.31 -20.79 0.28
N GLU A 19 1.42 -21.51 0.09
CA GLU A 19 2.14 -22.20 1.16
C GLU A 19 3.27 -21.30 1.68
N GLY A 20 3.46 -21.26 3.00
CA GLY A 20 4.51 -20.48 3.66
C GLY A 20 4.00 -19.65 4.83
N ASN A 21 4.95 -19.07 5.59
CA ASN A 21 4.66 -18.14 6.68
C ASN A 21 4.87 -16.71 6.18
N TYR A 22 3.81 -16.07 5.72
CA TYR A 22 3.85 -14.69 5.23
C TYR A 22 3.47 -13.71 6.33
N ASN A 23 4.10 -12.54 6.31
CA ASN A 23 3.68 -11.43 7.15
C ASN A 23 2.28 -10.94 6.71
N ASN A 24 1.36 -10.86 7.66
CA ASN A 24 -0.04 -10.46 7.46
C ASN A 24 -0.33 -9.04 7.96
N VAL A 25 0.68 -8.33 8.48
CA VAL A 25 0.53 -7.00 9.06
C VAL A 25 1.51 -6.05 8.38
N HIS A 26 0.99 -5.03 7.70
CA HIS A 26 1.73 -4.18 6.79
C HIS A 26 1.66 -2.72 7.26
N PRO A 27 2.45 -2.32 8.27
CA PRO A 27 2.60 -0.91 8.59
C PRO A 27 3.19 -0.19 7.37
N HIS A 28 2.64 0.99 7.05
CA HIS A 28 3.11 1.77 5.91
C HIS A 28 3.02 3.26 6.16
N LEU A 29 3.94 3.97 5.49
CA LEU A 29 3.96 5.41 5.38
C LEU A 29 3.62 5.76 3.94
N ARG A 30 2.64 6.64 3.74
CA ARG A 30 2.19 7.04 2.40
C ARG A 30 2.06 8.54 2.27
N CYS A 31 2.23 9.04 1.06
CA CYS A 31 1.99 10.42 0.66
C CYS A 31 0.92 10.43 -0.44
N ASP A 32 -0.17 11.16 -0.20
CA ASP A 32 -1.22 11.42 -1.19
C ASP A 32 -0.87 12.69 -2.00
N ILE A 33 -0.69 12.54 -3.31
CA ILE A 33 -0.23 13.59 -4.23
C ILE A 33 -1.22 13.68 -5.39
N ASN A 34 -2.20 14.59 -5.27
CA ASN A 34 -3.34 14.66 -6.20
C ASN A 34 -4.01 13.27 -6.33
N ASN A 35 -4.07 12.73 -7.54
CA ASN A 35 -4.67 11.43 -7.86
C ASN A 35 -3.63 10.29 -7.80
N THR A 36 -2.49 10.49 -7.15
CA THR A 36 -1.41 9.50 -7.04
C THR A 36 -1.08 9.26 -5.57
N ILE A 37 -0.73 8.03 -5.25
CA ILE A 37 -0.18 7.64 -3.96
C ILE A 37 1.24 7.13 -4.17
N ALA A 38 2.12 7.45 -3.23
CA ALA A 38 3.44 6.85 -3.13
C ALA A 38 3.73 6.52 -1.68
N GLY A 39 4.34 5.37 -1.41
CA GLY A 39 4.61 4.97 -0.04
C GLY A 39 5.62 3.86 0.10
N VAL A 40 5.96 3.58 1.35
CA VAL A 40 6.80 2.47 1.77
C VAL A 40 6.08 1.65 2.81
N TYR A 41 6.23 0.32 2.75
CA TYR A 41 5.54 -0.60 3.64
C TYR A 41 6.41 -1.82 3.94
N TYR A 42 6.08 -2.53 5.02
CA TYR A 42 6.67 -3.83 5.32
C TYR A 42 5.84 -4.94 4.66
N ASN A 43 6.40 -5.60 3.65
CA ASN A 43 5.65 -6.49 2.76
C ASN A 43 5.42 -7.90 3.35
N SER A 44 4.80 -8.79 2.56
CA SER A 44 4.49 -10.16 2.99
C SER A 44 5.70 -11.07 3.15
N GLU A 45 6.84 -10.74 2.52
CA GLU A 45 8.12 -11.44 2.67
C GLU A 45 9.06 -10.74 3.68
N GLU A 46 8.50 -9.93 4.59
CA GLU A 46 9.28 -9.30 5.66
C GLU A 46 10.37 -8.35 5.13
N LYS A 47 10.10 -7.67 4.00
CA LYS A 47 11.00 -6.69 3.37
C LYS A 47 10.36 -5.31 3.34
N ILE A 48 11.17 -4.27 3.53
CA ILE A 48 10.75 -2.90 3.25
C ILE A 48 10.63 -2.76 1.73
N SER A 49 9.42 -2.45 1.29
CA SER A 49 9.05 -2.29 -0.12
C SER A 49 8.49 -0.89 -0.36
N ALA A 50 8.56 -0.45 -1.61
CA ALA A 50 7.91 0.78 -2.06
C ALA A 50 6.71 0.45 -2.94
N TYR A 51 5.76 1.38 -3.01
CA TYR A 51 4.66 1.31 -3.95
C TYR A 51 4.32 2.68 -4.52
N VAL A 52 3.75 2.65 -5.73
CA VAL A 52 3.12 3.80 -6.37
C VAL A 52 1.77 3.36 -6.93
N GLY A 53 0.77 4.24 -6.87
CA GLY A 53 -0.56 3.93 -7.38
C GLY A 53 -1.32 5.16 -7.82
N TYR A 54 -2.37 4.95 -8.61
CA TYR A 54 -3.26 5.99 -9.09
C TYR A 54 -4.66 5.80 -8.49
N GLN A 55 -5.30 6.90 -8.13
CA GLN A 55 -6.63 6.98 -7.51
C GLN A 55 -7.67 7.36 -8.57
N PHE A 56 -8.68 6.50 -8.75
CA PHE A 56 -9.82 6.74 -9.62
C PHE A 56 -11.06 6.99 -8.76
N ASP A 57 -11.75 8.10 -9.01
CA ASP A 57 -13.04 8.35 -8.38
C ASP A 57 -14.08 7.38 -8.96
N THR A 58 -14.83 6.73 -8.09
CA THR A 58 -15.87 5.77 -8.44
C THR A 58 -17.23 6.22 -7.91
N PRO A 59 -18.36 5.69 -8.43
CA PRO A 59 -19.68 6.03 -7.92
C PRO A 59 -19.81 5.80 -6.41
N PHE A 60 -20.79 6.46 -5.79
CA PHE A 60 -21.10 6.32 -4.36
C PHE A 60 -19.98 6.82 -3.41
N ASP A 61 -19.31 7.93 -3.76
CA ASP A 61 -18.26 8.55 -2.93
C ASP A 61 -17.15 7.56 -2.53
N SER A 62 -16.73 6.74 -3.49
CA SER A 62 -15.68 5.75 -3.30
C SER A 62 -14.49 6.05 -4.21
N THR A 63 -13.33 5.49 -3.85
CA THR A 63 -12.08 5.63 -4.60
C THR A 63 -11.49 4.25 -4.84
N LEU A 64 -11.12 3.97 -6.09
CA LEU A 64 -10.37 2.78 -6.47
C LEU A 64 -8.89 3.16 -6.63
N GLU A 65 -8.01 2.50 -5.87
CA GLU A 65 -6.56 2.65 -6.01
C GLU A 65 -5.98 1.45 -6.79
N VAL A 66 -5.17 1.72 -7.83
CA VAL A 66 -4.44 0.68 -8.58
C VAL A 66 -2.96 1.04 -8.64
N GLY A 67 -2.07 0.10 -8.34
CA GLY A 67 -0.64 0.40 -8.25
C GLY A 67 0.29 -0.78 -8.42
N TRP A 68 1.58 -0.47 -8.40
CA TRP A 68 2.68 -1.42 -8.44
C TRP A 68 3.48 -1.35 -7.15
N VAL A 69 4.04 -2.49 -6.77
CA VAL A 69 4.87 -2.66 -5.58
C VAL A 69 6.24 -3.20 -5.97
N THR A 70 7.24 -2.95 -5.15
CA THR A 70 8.60 -3.51 -5.30
C THR A 70 8.91 -4.53 -4.21
N GLY A 71 10.07 -5.19 -4.28
CA GLY A 71 10.62 -5.99 -3.18
C GLY A 71 10.12 -7.44 -3.09
N TYR A 72 9.43 -7.92 -4.12
CA TYR A 72 9.22 -9.35 -4.35
C TYR A 72 10.24 -9.85 -5.38
N PRO A 73 10.89 -11.01 -5.17
CA PRO A 73 11.80 -11.60 -6.14
C PRO A 73 11.06 -12.03 -7.41
N GLU A 74 11.80 -12.09 -8.53
CA GLU A 74 11.36 -12.74 -9.77
C GLU A 74 11.25 -14.26 -9.61
#